data_AF-A0A3L6PZX7-F1
#
_entry.id   AF-A0A3L6PZX7-F1
#
_cell.length_a   1.000
_cell.length_b   1.000
_cell.length_c   1.000
_cell.angle_alpha   90.00
_cell.angle_beta   90.00
_cell.angle_gamma   90.00
#
_symmetry.space_group_name_H-M   'P 1'
#
loop_
_entity.id
_entity.type
_entity.pdbx_description
1 polymer ?
#
loop_
_entity_poly.entity_id
_entity_poly.type
_entity_poly.pdbx_seq_one_letter_code
_entity_poly.pdbx_strand_id
1 'polypeptide(L)'
;MGEAMSGTAAAPTARVLSVSRVVPSLAPAERAGVGHVKLSFLDVPWIKLTPIQRVFLYELPGNGDEFSEVVARLKESLAATLALYLPLAGKLARVADTGDFFVDCCSDLRVAFVEVEVAEGAVDVRRLAGDEALDVSAFHGLVPKLDARALPAPVLSVQATRLGAGGLALGLSVLHAVVNGAALWQFTEAWATASREGSPVINILGPPHSLCKKSSTGIISPQSNGNTARHFYCVIILNRKVTGVSPSPM
;
A
#
# COMPACT_ATOMS: atom_id res chain seq x y z
N MET A 1 -48.05 -13.07 2.63
CA MET A 1 -47.72 -11.72 3.12
C MET A 1 -46.23 -11.71 3.37
N GLY A 2 -45.46 -11.12 2.48
CA GLY A 2 -44.00 -11.10 2.55
C GLY A 2 -43.51 -9.70 2.90
N GLU A 3 -42.43 -9.64 3.67
CA GLU A 3 -41.48 -8.53 3.67
C GLU A 3 -40.09 -9.14 3.88
N ALA A 4 -39.34 -9.29 2.79
CA ALA A 4 -37.91 -9.48 2.86
C ALA A 4 -37.27 -8.09 2.73
N MET A 5 -36.81 -7.56 3.85
CA MET A 5 -36.12 -6.28 3.93
C MET A 5 -34.75 -6.42 3.26
N SER A 6 -34.67 -6.03 1.99
CA SER A 6 -33.40 -5.86 1.27
C SER A 6 -32.75 -4.56 1.76
N GLY A 7 -32.03 -4.65 2.89
CA GLY A 7 -31.16 -3.59 3.35
C GLY A 7 -29.94 -3.51 2.44
N THR A 8 -29.96 -2.60 1.47
CA THR A 8 -28.72 -2.21 0.78
C THR A 8 -27.88 -1.46 1.80
N ALA A 9 -26.86 -2.12 2.35
CA ALA A 9 -25.93 -1.48 3.28
C ALA A 9 -25.28 -0.29 2.57
N ALA A 10 -25.61 0.92 3.01
CA ALA A 10 -24.97 2.14 2.54
C ALA A 10 -23.47 2.03 2.80
N ALA A 11 -22.66 2.43 1.82
CA ALA A 11 -21.21 2.46 2.00
C ALA A 11 -20.87 3.28 3.26
N PRO A 12 -19.98 2.80 4.14
CA PRO A 12 -19.62 3.51 5.35
C PRO A 12 -19.12 4.92 4.99
N THR A 13 -19.74 5.95 5.57
CA THR A 13 -19.38 7.34 5.32
C THR A 13 -17.95 7.57 5.79
N ALA A 14 -17.03 7.74 4.84
CA ALA A 14 -15.62 7.97 5.10
C ALA A 14 -15.30 9.47 4.91
N ARG A 15 -14.56 10.04 5.85
CA ARG A 15 -14.10 11.43 5.86
C ARG A 15 -12.59 11.48 5.71
N VAL A 16 -12.09 12.22 4.74
CA VAL A 16 -10.65 12.50 4.62
C VAL A 16 -10.25 13.47 5.71
N LEU A 17 -9.31 13.05 6.56
CA LEU A 17 -8.74 13.87 7.63
C LEU A 17 -7.60 14.74 7.10
N SER A 18 -6.70 14.13 6.32
CA SER A 18 -5.53 14.82 5.77
C SER A 18 -5.01 14.15 4.50
N VAL A 19 -4.30 14.93 3.67
CA VAL A 19 -3.50 14.41 2.55
C VAL A 19 -2.12 15.02 2.66
N SER A 20 -1.12 14.17 2.86
CA SER A 20 0.27 14.57 3.02
C SER A 20 1.17 13.88 2.01
N ARG A 21 2.43 14.31 1.93
CA ARG A 21 3.43 13.78 1.01
C ARG A 21 4.64 13.33 1.81
N VAL A 22 4.96 12.04 1.73
CA VAL A 22 6.13 11.45 2.37
C VAL A 22 7.28 11.46 1.37
N VAL A 23 8.38 12.10 1.74
CA VAL A 23 9.58 12.24 0.91
C VAL A 23 10.66 11.29 1.44
N PRO A 24 11.42 10.60 0.58
CA PRO A 24 12.51 9.74 1.03
C PRO A 24 13.54 10.48 1.89
N SER A 25 13.98 9.86 2.98
CA SER A 25 15.00 10.39 3.88
C SER A 25 16.42 10.18 3.31
N LEU A 26 16.70 10.79 2.16
CA LEU A 26 18.00 10.74 1.49
C LEU A 26 18.94 11.83 2.00
N ALA A 27 20.22 11.51 2.17
CA ALA A 27 21.26 12.51 2.39
C ALA A 27 21.44 13.38 1.12
N PRO A 28 21.84 14.66 1.24
CA PRO A 28 21.98 15.55 0.08
C PRO A 28 22.90 15.00 -1.03
N ALA A 29 23.97 14.29 -0.67
CA ALA A 29 24.90 13.69 -1.63
C ALA A 29 24.29 12.51 -2.41
N GLU A 30 23.40 11.74 -1.78
CA GLU A 30 22.73 10.59 -2.39
C GLU A 30 21.68 11.03 -3.41
N ARG A 31 21.05 12.19 -3.21
CA ARG A 31 20.07 12.76 -4.15
C ARG A 31 20.67 13.12 -5.51
N ALA A 32 21.97 13.43 -5.56
CA ALA A 32 22.65 13.86 -6.79
C ALA A 32 23.07 12.69 -7.71
N GLY A 33 23.08 11.45 -7.20
CA GLY A 33 23.54 10.26 -7.95
C GLY A 33 22.42 9.33 -8.41
N VAL A 34 21.17 9.64 -8.10
CA VAL A 34 20.03 8.78 -8.46
C VAL A 34 19.60 9.08 -9.89
N GLY A 35 19.64 8.05 -10.74
CA GLY A 35 19.20 8.12 -12.13
C GLY A 35 17.82 7.52 -12.35
N HIS A 36 17.37 7.55 -13.61
CA HIS A 36 16.17 6.87 -14.07
C HIS A 36 16.33 5.35 -14.01
N VAL A 37 15.29 4.63 -13.62
CA VAL A 37 15.26 3.16 -13.68
C VAL A 37 14.47 2.73 -14.91
N LYS A 38 15.16 2.24 -15.94
CA LYS A 38 14.50 1.74 -17.16
C LYS A 38 13.72 0.45 -16.84
N LEU A 39 12.48 0.37 -17.33
CA LEU A 39 11.69 -0.86 -17.23
C LEU A 39 12.25 -1.92 -18.18
N SER A 40 12.28 -3.16 -17.71
CA SER A 40 12.63 -4.30 -18.55
C SER A 40 11.45 -4.71 -19.44
N PHE A 41 11.72 -5.52 -20.45
CA PHE A 41 10.68 -6.14 -21.28
C PHE A 41 9.65 -6.94 -20.45
N LEU A 42 10.06 -7.51 -19.31
CA LEU A 42 9.16 -8.27 -18.43
C LEU A 42 8.19 -7.38 -17.66
N ASP A 43 8.52 -6.09 -17.50
CA ASP A 43 7.75 -5.12 -16.71
C ASP A 43 6.68 -4.41 -17.55
N VAL A 44 6.96 -4.18 -18.84
CA VAL A 44 6.10 -3.40 -19.76
C VAL A 44 4.66 -3.93 -19.87
N PRO A 45 4.40 -5.25 -19.96
CA PRO A 45 3.03 -5.76 -20.01
C PRO A 45 2.15 -5.34 -18.82
N TRP A 46 2.78 -5.10 -17.66
CA TRP A 46 2.09 -4.77 -16.42
C TRP A 46 1.70 -3.29 -16.31
N ILE A 47 2.15 -2.43 -17.22
CA ILE A 47 1.79 -0.99 -17.22
C ILE A 47 0.29 -0.80 -17.43
N LYS A 48 -0.35 -1.65 -18.24
CA LYS A 48 -1.79 -1.55 -18.56
C LYS A 48 -2.69 -2.19 -17.50
N LEU A 49 -2.11 -2.86 -16.50
CA LEU A 49 -2.87 -3.53 -15.46
C LEU A 49 -3.21 -2.58 -14.33
N THR A 50 -4.27 -2.92 -13.60
CA THR A 50 -4.67 -2.17 -12.41
C THR A 50 -3.55 -2.24 -11.37
N PRO A 51 -3.35 -1.17 -10.58
CA PRO A 51 -2.43 -1.20 -9.45
C PRO A 51 -2.69 -2.41 -8.54
N ILE A 52 -1.62 -2.95 -7.97
CA ILE A 52 -1.72 -3.92 -6.90
C ILE A 52 -2.24 -3.18 -5.67
N GLN A 53 -3.33 -3.68 -5.09
CA GLN A 53 -3.92 -3.12 -3.87
C GLN A 53 -3.76 -4.10 -2.70
N ARG A 54 -3.41 -3.59 -1.52
CA ARG A 54 -3.27 -4.35 -0.27
C ARG A 54 -3.85 -3.57 0.89
N VAL A 55 -4.45 -4.27 1.85
CA VAL A 55 -4.94 -3.72 3.11
C VAL A 55 -4.38 -4.56 4.24
N PHE A 56 -3.84 -3.89 5.26
CA PHE A 56 -3.43 -4.49 6.52
C PHE A 56 -4.31 -3.95 7.64
N LEU A 57 -4.80 -4.83 8.52
CA LEU A 57 -5.72 -4.48 9.59
C LEU A 57 -5.03 -4.63 10.96
N TYR A 58 -5.20 -3.64 11.83
CA TYR A 58 -4.58 -3.60 13.15
C TYR A 58 -5.58 -3.15 14.20
N GLU A 59 -5.66 -3.85 15.32
CA GLU A 59 -6.28 -3.33 16.54
C GLU A 59 -5.23 -2.47 17.27
N LEU A 60 -5.51 -1.18 17.50
CA LEU A 60 -4.63 -0.34 18.29
C LEU A 60 -4.89 -0.61 19.78
N PRO A 61 -3.84 -0.74 20.60
CA PRO A 61 -4.03 -0.99 22.02
C PRO A 61 -4.64 0.27 22.65
N GLY A 62 -5.76 0.11 23.37
CA GLY A 62 -6.56 1.20 23.94
C GLY A 62 -5.91 1.93 25.11
N ASN A 63 -4.57 1.91 25.20
CA ASN A 63 -3.76 2.35 26.33
C ASN A 63 -2.83 3.52 26.01
N GLY A 64 -2.94 4.19 24.85
CA GLY A 64 -2.31 5.51 24.69
C GLY A 64 -1.86 5.91 23.28
N ASP A 65 -1.64 4.99 22.35
CA ASP A 65 -1.24 5.38 20.99
C ASP A 65 -2.44 6.02 20.27
N GLU A 66 -2.47 7.36 20.26
CA GLU A 66 -3.45 8.10 19.48
C GLU A 66 -3.20 7.79 17.99
N PHE A 67 -4.26 7.65 17.19
CA PHE A 67 -4.15 7.38 15.75
C PHE A 67 -3.14 8.30 15.04
N SER A 68 -3.08 9.56 15.48
CA SER A 68 -2.11 10.58 15.05
C SER A 68 -0.64 10.16 15.27
N GLU A 69 -0.31 9.60 16.43
CA GLU A 69 1.04 9.14 16.79
C GLU A 69 1.47 7.94 15.94
N VAL A 70 0.56 6.97 15.75
CA VAL A 70 0.79 5.81 14.89
C VAL A 70 1.04 6.27 13.46
N VAL A 71 0.22 7.21 12.95
CA VAL A 71 0.38 7.76 11.60
C VAL A 71 1.69 8.53 11.47
N ALA A 72 2.10 9.31 12.48
CA ALA A 72 3.38 10.01 12.48
C ALA A 72 4.56 9.02 12.34
N ARG A 73 4.55 7.95 13.16
CA ARG A 73 5.55 6.87 13.12
C ARG A 73 5.56 6.14 11.77
N LEU A 74 4.39 5.88 11.19
CA LEU A 74 4.26 5.28 9.86
C LEU A 74 4.86 6.17 8.76
N LYS A 75 4.63 7.49 8.80
CA LYS A 75 5.18 8.43 7.82
C LYS A 75 6.69 8.56 7.93
N GLU A 76 7.23 8.64 9.14
CA GLU A 76 8.67 8.74 9.39
C GLU A 76 9.40 7.47 8.93
N SER A 77 8.91 6.30 9.35
CA SER A 77 9.46 5.01 8.91
C SER A 77 9.32 4.81 7.40
N LEU A 78 8.22 5.25 6.78
CA LEU A 78 8.05 5.20 5.33
C LEU A 78 9.11 6.05 4.63
N ALA A 79 9.38 7.26 5.11
CA ALA A 79 10.43 8.12 4.57
C ALA A 79 11.81 7.43 4.61
N ALA A 80 12.15 6.78 5.74
CA ALA A 80 13.38 6.03 5.88
C ALA A 80 13.45 4.81 4.94
N THR A 81 12.37 4.02 4.84
CA THR A 81 12.34 2.86 3.94
C THR A 81 12.39 3.26 2.47
N LEU A 82 11.72 4.34 2.06
CA LEU A 82 11.76 4.82 0.68
C LEU A 82 13.17 5.25 0.23
N ALA A 83 14.08 5.61 1.16
CA ALA A 83 15.47 5.86 0.82
C ALA A 83 16.17 4.61 0.25
N LEU A 84 15.75 3.41 0.68
CA LEU A 84 16.28 2.12 0.20
C LEU A 84 15.50 1.58 -1.01
N TYR A 85 14.23 1.97 -1.15
CA TYR A 85 13.31 1.51 -2.21
C TYR A 85 12.88 2.68 -3.09
N LEU A 86 13.86 3.44 -3.57
CA LEU A 86 13.63 4.74 -4.17
C LEU A 86 12.65 4.77 -5.37
N PRO A 87 12.61 3.76 -6.26
CA PRO A 87 11.63 3.72 -7.34
C PRO A 87 10.17 3.79 -6.88
N LEU A 88 9.85 3.38 -5.63
CA LEU A 88 8.50 3.46 -5.09
C LEU A 88 8.07 4.91 -4.78
N ALA A 89 9.02 5.82 -4.57
CA ALA A 89 8.74 7.26 -4.41
C ALA A 89 8.74 8.02 -5.75
N GLY A 90 9.10 7.36 -6.84
CA GLY A 90 9.21 7.97 -8.17
C GLY A 90 7.90 7.99 -8.95
N LYS A 91 8.03 8.35 -10.23
CA LYS A 91 6.92 8.33 -11.19
C LYS A 91 7.28 7.50 -12.42
N LEU A 92 6.37 6.63 -12.84
CA LEU A 92 6.47 5.97 -14.14
C LEU A 92 6.26 7.01 -15.24
N ALA A 93 7.17 7.04 -16.21
CA ALA A 93 7.16 7.95 -17.35
C ALA A 93 7.55 7.20 -18.63
N ARG A 94 7.35 7.86 -19.77
CA ARG A 94 7.68 7.34 -21.10
C ARG A 94 8.61 8.31 -21.82
N VAL A 95 9.66 7.79 -22.44
CA VAL A 95 10.51 8.57 -23.35
C VAL A 95 9.73 8.84 -24.62
N ALA A 96 9.61 10.11 -25.03
CA ALA A 96 8.82 10.49 -26.20
C ALA A 96 9.35 9.82 -27.48
N ASP A 97 10.67 9.87 -27.68
CA ASP A 97 11.34 9.49 -28.92
C ASP A 97 11.45 7.97 -29.10
N THR A 98 11.89 7.24 -28.07
CA THR A 98 12.11 5.78 -28.16
C THR A 98 10.88 4.98 -27.78
N GLY A 99 9.96 5.59 -27.01
CA GLY A 99 8.81 4.91 -26.45
C GLY A 99 9.08 3.98 -25.28
N ASP A 100 10.34 3.94 -24.80
CA ASP A 100 10.72 3.20 -23.60
C ASP A 100 10.03 3.77 -22.35
N PHE A 101 9.81 2.91 -21.37
CA PHE A 101 9.29 3.30 -20.06
C PHE A 101 10.40 3.30 -19.00
N PHE A 102 10.32 4.22 -18.06
CA PHE A 102 11.25 4.33 -16.94
C PHE A 102 10.55 4.89 -15.71
N VAL A 103 11.13 4.66 -14.54
CA VAL A 103 10.76 5.36 -13.31
C VAL A 103 11.70 6.56 -13.14
N ASP A 104 11.14 7.76 -13.09
CA ASP A 104 11.85 8.97 -12.68
C ASP A 104 12.06 8.94 -11.17
N CYS A 105 13.32 8.78 -10.79
CA CYS A 105 13.79 8.82 -9.41
C CYS A 105 14.62 10.08 -9.11
N CYS A 106 14.71 11.01 -10.06
CA CYS A 106 15.54 12.21 -9.97
C CYS A 106 14.71 13.39 -9.48
N SER A 107 13.49 13.51 -10.00
CA SER A 107 12.62 14.64 -9.74
C SER A 107 11.42 14.22 -8.89
N ASP A 108 11.03 15.11 -7.99
CA ASP A 108 9.73 15.04 -7.34
C ASP A 108 9.43 13.74 -6.57
N LEU A 109 10.43 13.17 -5.89
CA LEU A 109 10.31 11.94 -5.12
C LEU A 109 9.36 12.13 -3.93
N ARG A 110 8.15 11.56 -4.02
CA ARG A 110 7.15 11.63 -2.95
C ARG A 110 6.08 10.55 -3.09
N VAL A 111 5.58 10.09 -1.94
CA VAL A 111 4.43 9.19 -1.85
C VAL A 111 3.26 9.93 -1.22
N ALA A 112 2.08 9.84 -1.84
CA ALA A 112 0.85 10.37 -1.24
C ALA A 112 0.46 9.51 -0.04
N PHE A 113 0.22 10.15 1.10
CA PHE A 113 -0.24 9.51 2.33
C PHE A 113 -1.54 10.17 2.77
N VAL A 114 -2.64 9.42 2.67
CA VAL A 114 -4.00 9.88 2.96
C VAL A 114 -4.43 9.35 4.32
N GLU A 115 -4.97 10.24 5.15
CA GLU A 115 -5.59 9.87 6.41
C GLU A 115 -7.10 9.94 6.27
N VAL A 116 -7.79 8.88 6.67
CA VAL A 116 -9.24 8.74 6.53
C VAL A 116 -9.81 8.30 7.87
N GLU A 117 -11.03 8.71 8.16
CA GLU A 117 -11.82 8.24 9.29
C GLU A 117 -13.16 7.71 8.76
N VAL A 118 -13.53 6.49 9.14
CA VAL A 118 -14.88 5.99 8.90
C VAL A 118 -15.79 6.35 10.08
N ALA A 119 -17.08 6.55 9.80
CA ALA A 119 -18.07 6.80 10.84
C ALA A 119 -18.03 5.73 11.94
N GLU A 120 -18.24 6.16 13.19
CA GLU A 120 -18.23 5.27 14.35
C GLU A 120 -19.25 4.14 14.19
N GLY A 121 -18.84 2.90 14.50
CA GLY A 121 -19.68 1.70 14.36
C GLY A 121 -19.90 1.24 12.90
N ALA A 122 -19.42 1.96 11.89
CA ALA A 122 -19.64 1.59 10.50
C ALA A 122 -18.88 0.33 10.09
N VAL A 123 -17.59 0.25 10.48
CA VAL A 123 -16.70 -0.89 10.22
C VAL A 123 -15.63 -0.94 11.33
N ASP A 124 -15.34 -2.14 11.82
CA ASP A 124 -14.22 -2.43 12.73
C ASP A 124 -13.32 -3.56 12.18
N VAL A 125 -12.17 -3.75 12.83
CA VAL A 125 -11.17 -4.75 12.42
C VAL A 125 -11.72 -6.17 12.48
N ARG A 126 -12.51 -6.49 13.50
CA ARG A 126 -13.01 -7.87 13.74
C ARG A 126 -14.01 -8.27 12.68
N ARG A 127 -14.88 -7.35 12.28
CA ARG A 127 -15.83 -7.56 11.17
C ARG A 127 -15.09 -7.76 9.85
N LEU A 128 -14.07 -6.95 9.57
CA LEU A 128 -13.31 -7.05 8.31
C LEU A 128 -12.40 -8.28 8.24
N ALA A 129 -11.88 -8.74 9.38
CA ALA A 129 -11.01 -9.89 9.50
C ALA A 129 -11.73 -11.19 9.86
N GLY A 130 -13.07 -11.17 9.97
CA GLY A 130 -13.87 -12.35 10.25
C GLY A 130 -14.09 -13.22 9.01
N ASP A 131 -14.60 -14.44 9.23
CA ASP A 131 -14.96 -15.39 8.16
C ASP A 131 -16.33 -15.12 7.52
N GLU A 132 -16.98 -14.02 7.91
CA GLU A 132 -18.22 -13.54 7.31
C GLU A 132 -18.01 -13.16 5.83
N ALA A 133 -19.10 -13.05 5.07
CA ALA A 133 -19.05 -12.69 3.66
C ALA A 133 -18.23 -11.40 3.44
N LEU A 134 -17.24 -11.47 2.54
CA LEU A 134 -16.29 -10.39 2.27
C LEU A 134 -17.03 -9.12 1.82
N ASP A 135 -16.95 -8.06 2.63
CA ASP A 135 -17.50 -6.74 2.29
C ASP A 135 -16.57 -6.00 1.31
N VAL A 136 -16.66 -6.36 0.03
CA VAL A 136 -15.82 -5.81 -1.04
C VAL A 136 -15.92 -4.28 -1.11
N SER A 137 -17.12 -3.73 -0.85
CA SER A 137 -17.33 -2.28 -0.87
C SER A 137 -16.56 -1.58 0.25
N ALA A 138 -16.57 -2.16 1.46
CA ALA A 138 -15.76 -1.65 2.56
C ALA A 138 -14.27 -1.67 2.20
N PHE A 139 -13.74 -2.79 1.70
CA PHE A 139 -12.32 -2.91 1.33
C PHE A 139 -11.89 -1.94 0.23
N HIS A 140 -12.76 -1.64 -0.75
CA HIS A 140 -12.47 -0.65 -1.78
C HIS A 140 -12.34 0.78 -1.21
N GLY A 141 -12.96 1.07 -0.06
CA GLY A 141 -12.80 2.32 0.68
C GLY A 141 -11.52 2.40 1.52
N LEU A 142 -10.85 1.27 1.77
CA LEU A 142 -9.66 1.18 2.63
C LEU A 142 -8.34 1.27 1.84
N VAL A 143 -8.41 1.39 0.52
CA VAL A 143 -7.23 1.50 -0.36
C VAL A 143 -7.15 2.89 -0.96
N PRO A 144 -5.95 3.50 -1.03
CA PRO A 144 -5.79 4.80 -1.64
C PRO A 144 -6.03 4.72 -3.15
N LYS A 145 -6.53 5.81 -3.72
CA LYS A 145 -6.51 5.99 -5.18
C LYS A 145 -5.07 6.20 -5.65
N LEU A 146 -4.68 5.49 -6.72
CA LEU A 146 -3.44 5.73 -7.45
C LEU A 146 -3.80 6.08 -8.88
N ASP A 147 -3.60 7.34 -9.28
CA ASP A 147 -3.93 7.78 -10.63
C ASP A 147 -2.86 7.33 -11.64
N ALA A 148 -3.11 6.15 -12.21
CA ALA A 148 -2.25 5.52 -13.21
C ALA A 148 -2.83 5.63 -14.64
N ARG A 149 -3.82 6.51 -14.86
CA ARG A 149 -4.53 6.60 -16.16
C ARG A 149 -3.73 7.32 -17.22
N ALA A 150 -2.80 8.17 -16.82
CA ALA A 150 -1.92 8.94 -17.68
C ALA A 150 -0.51 8.98 -17.10
N LEU A 151 0.49 9.15 -17.98
CA LEU A 151 1.88 9.34 -17.58
C LEU A 151 2.23 10.84 -17.56
N PRO A 152 3.11 11.29 -16.65
CA PRO A 152 3.76 10.50 -15.60
C PRO A 152 2.80 10.11 -14.46
N ALA A 153 2.91 8.86 -13.98
CA ALA A 153 2.05 8.29 -12.94
C ALA A 153 2.84 8.01 -11.65
N PRO A 154 2.32 8.33 -10.45
CA PRO A 154 2.97 7.93 -9.20
C PRO A 154 3.05 6.41 -9.08
N VAL A 155 4.14 5.91 -8.48
CA VAL A 155 4.35 4.47 -8.32
C VAL A 155 3.58 3.91 -7.11
N LEU A 156 3.56 4.62 -5.99
CA LEU A 156 2.95 4.17 -4.73
C LEU A 156 2.04 5.28 -4.14
N SER A 157 0.94 4.85 -3.53
CA SER A 157 0.13 5.66 -2.61
C SER A 157 -0.25 4.84 -1.39
N VAL A 158 -0.37 5.51 -0.25
CA VAL A 158 -0.68 4.91 1.05
C VAL A 158 -1.90 5.59 1.67
N GLN A 159 -2.72 4.82 2.38
CA GLN A 159 -3.86 5.31 3.17
C GLN A 159 -3.82 4.72 4.57
N ALA A 160 -3.92 5.55 5.59
CA ALA A 160 -4.22 5.12 6.96
C ALA A 160 -5.68 5.47 7.26
N THR A 161 -6.48 4.47 7.61
CA THR A 161 -7.91 4.63 7.89
C THR A 161 -8.17 4.31 9.35
N ARG A 162 -8.66 5.28 10.11
CA ARG A 162 -9.18 5.08 11.47
C ARG A 162 -10.51 4.35 11.38
N LEU A 163 -10.57 3.17 11.99
CA LEU A 163 -11.76 2.33 12.09
C LEU A 163 -12.42 2.49 13.47
N GLY A 164 -13.64 1.97 13.60
CA GLY A 164 -14.32 1.90 14.90
C GLY A 164 -13.53 1.09 15.93
N ALA A 165 -13.83 1.31 17.22
CA ALA A 165 -13.23 0.60 18.35
C ALA A 165 -11.69 0.63 18.40
N GLY A 166 -11.06 1.70 17.90
CA GLY A 166 -9.60 1.85 17.91
C GLY A 166 -8.88 1.01 16.85
N GLY A 167 -9.53 0.67 15.75
CA GLY A 167 -8.90 -0.03 14.64
C GLY A 167 -8.13 0.89 13.68
N LEU A 168 -7.16 0.32 12.97
CA LEU A 168 -6.44 0.94 11.87
C LEU A 168 -6.46 -0.01 10.66
N ALA A 169 -6.85 0.51 9.49
CA ALA A 169 -6.56 -0.12 8.21
C ALA A 169 -5.47 0.65 7.45
N LEU A 170 -4.41 -0.04 7.07
CA LEU A 170 -3.32 0.50 6.26
C LEU A 170 -3.43 -0.02 4.82
N GLY A 171 -3.88 0.83 3.93
CA GLY A 171 -4.05 0.53 2.50
C GLY A 171 -2.86 0.97 1.66
N LEU A 172 -2.47 0.14 0.70
CA LEU A 172 -1.45 0.44 -0.31
C LEU A 172 -2.04 0.25 -1.70
N SER A 173 -1.67 1.15 -2.62
CA SER A 173 -1.87 0.99 -4.06
C SER A 173 -0.54 1.22 -4.77
N VAL A 174 -0.07 0.24 -5.55
CA VAL A 174 1.24 0.28 -6.23
C VAL A 174 1.19 -0.17 -7.68
N LEU A 175 1.95 0.47 -8.56
CA LEU A 175 2.05 0.09 -9.97
C LEU A 175 2.74 -1.28 -10.13
N HIS A 176 2.02 -2.24 -10.73
CA HIS A 176 2.52 -3.59 -10.97
C HIS A 176 3.74 -3.61 -11.92
N ALA A 177 3.88 -2.60 -12.79
CA ALA A 177 5.03 -2.44 -13.67
C ALA A 177 6.35 -2.10 -12.96
N VAL A 178 6.30 -1.74 -11.67
CA VAL A 178 7.50 -1.39 -10.89
C VAL A 178 7.78 -2.42 -9.81
N VAL A 179 6.76 -3.14 -9.35
CA VAL A 179 6.89 -4.10 -8.26
C VAL A 179 6.15 -5.39 -8.56
N ASN A 180 6.81 -6.53 -8.33
CA ASN A 180 6.16 -7.83 -8.28
C ASN A 180 5.72 -8.15 -6.83
N GLY A 181 4.99 -9.25 -6.64
CA GLY A 181 4.48 -9.62 -5.32
C GLY A 181 5.57 -9.83 -4.26
N ALA A 182 6.70 -10.46 -4.63
CA ALA A 182 7.80 -10.70 -3.70
C ALA A 182 8.50 -9.40 -3.29
N ALA A 183 8.77 -8.51 -4.24
CA ALA A 183 9.38 -7.20 -3.96
C ALA A 183 8.46 -6.31 -3.12
N LEU A 184 7.14 -6.34 -3.34
CA LEU A 184 6.17 -5.62 -2.52
C LEU A 184 6.17 -6.14 -1.08
N TRP A 185 6.26 -7.46 -0.90
CA TRP A 185 6.36 -8.07 0.42
C TRP A 185 7.63 -7.65 1.16
N GLN A 186 8.79 -7.73 0.50
CA GLN A 186 10.07 -7.29 1.07
C GLN A 186 10.06 -5.80 1.48
N PHE A 187 9.50 -4.93 0.64
CA PHE A 187 9.31 -3.52 0.99
C PHE A 187 8.43 -3.36 2.25
N THR A 188 7.33 -4.09 2.32
CA THR A 188 6.40 -4.04 3.46
C THR A 188 7.07 -4.54 4.75
N GLU A 189 7.85 -5.62 4.68
CA GLU A 189 8.63 -6.12 5.82
C GLU A 189 9.67 -5.09 6.30
N ALA A 190 10.42 -4.50 5.36
CA ALA A 190 11.39 -3.45 5.67
C ALA A 190 10.74 -2.23 6.33
N TRP A 191 9.58 -1.81 5.82
CA TRP A 191 8.82 -0.70 6.39
C TRP A 191 8.26 -1.02 7.78
N ALA A 192 7.70 -2.21 7.97
CA ALA A 192 7.21 -2.65 9.27
C ALA A 192 8.34 -2.71 10.31
N THR A 193 9.53 -3.18 9.92
CA THR A 193 10.72 -3.18 10.80
C THR A 193 11.16 -1.77 11.16
N ALA A 194 11.25 -0.87 10.17
CA ALA A 194 11.57 0.54 10.42
C ALA A 194 10.58 1.23 11.36
N SER A 195 9.29 0.89 11.26
CA SER A 195 8.22 1.43 12.12
C SER A 195 8.30 0.94 13.56
N ARG A 196 8.74 -0.31 13.79
CA ARG A 196 8.88 -0.89 15.14
C ARG A 196 10.15 -0.44 15.86
N GLU A 197 11.27 -0.38 15.14
CA GLU A 197 12.61 -0.21 15.73
C GLU A 197 13.10 1.24 15.75
N GLY A 198 12.45 2.14 15.00
CA GLY A 198 12.97 3.48 14.72
C GLY A 198 14.13 3.44 13.71
N SER A 199 14.54 4.60 13.19
CA SER A 199 15.63 4.69 12.20
C SER A 199 16.99 4.52 12.91
N PRO A 200 17.93 3.65 12.43
CA PRO A 200 18.40 3.63 11.04
C PRO A 200 18.41 2.22 10.42
N VAL A 201 17.53 2.01 9.43
CA VAL A 201 17.41 0.78 8.59
C VAL A 201 18.71 0.45 7.82
N ILE A 202 19.70 1.33 7.87
CA ILE A 202 21.01 1.23 7.21
C ILE A 202 21.85 0.04 7.73
N ASN A 203 21.58 -0.49 8.93
CA ASN A 203 22.40 -1.55 9.53
C ASN A 203 21.86 -2.99 9.36
N ILE A 204 20.59 -3.19 8.95
CA ILE A 204 19.97 -4.53 8.98
C ILE A 204 19.72 -5.11 7.58
N LEU A 205 19.47 -4.26 6.58
CA LEU A 205 19.17 -4.71 5.22
C LEU A 205 20.24 -4.20 4.26
N GLY A 206 21.18 -5.06 3.89
CA GLY A 206 22.08 -4.80 2.77
C GLY A 206 21.28 -4.52 1.49
N PRO A 207 21.86 -3.82 0.49
CA PRO A 207 21.17 -3.44 -0.74
C PRO A 207 20.53 -4.67 -1.41
N PRO A 208 19.38 -4.50 -2.10
CA PRO A 208 18.52 -5.60 -2.57
C PRO A 208 19.24 -6.65 -3.43
N HIS A 209 20.38 -6.30 -4.05
CA HIS A 209 21.23 -7.22 -4.82
C HIS A 209 21.94 -8.29 -3.98
N SER A 210 21.94 -8.18 -2.64
CA SER A 210 22.68 -9.09 -1.75
C SER A 210 21.83 -10.22 -1.14
N LEU A 211 20.50 -10.17 -1.24
CA LEU A 211 19.60 -11.19 -0.68
C LEU A 211 19.45 -12.45 -1.56
N CYS A 212 19.82 -12.38 -2.84
CA CYS A 212 19.74 -13.51 -3.76
C CYS A 212 20.75 -14.64 -3.47
N LYS A 213 21.75 -14.42 -2.59
CA LYS A 213 22.78 -15.41 -2.26
C LYS A 213 22.51 -16.23 -0.98
N LYS A 214 21.43 -15.98 -0.24
CA LYS A 214 21.13 -16.69 1.02
C LYS A 214 19.86 -17.54 1.01
N SER A 215 19.24 -17.80 -0.15
CA SER A 215 18.18 -18.81 -0.24
C SER A 215 18.72 -20.14 -0.72
N SER A 216 19.53 -20.79 0.12
CA SER A 216 19.75 -22.22 0.00
C SER A 216 19.76 -22.82 1.40
N THR A 217 18.74 -23.65 1.64
CA THR A 217 18.47 -24.49 2.82
C THR A 217 17.80 -23.79 4.00
N GLY A 218 16.54 -24.17 4.26
CA GLY A 218 15.85 -23.93 5.54
C GLY A 218 14.39 -23.53 5.37
N ILE A 219 13.48 -24.51 5.33
CA ILE A 219 12.08 -24.29 5.68
C ILE A 219 12.08 -23.88 7.16
N ILE A 220 11.99 -22.59 7.45
CA ILE A 220 11.78 -22.10 8.82
C ILE A 220 10.28 -21.97 9.01
N SER A 221 9.72 -22.91 9.76
CA SER A 221 8.39 -22.80 10.35
C SER A 221 8.44 -21.73 11.46
N PRO A 222 7.57 -20.71 11.47
CA PRO A 222 7.62 -19.69 12.50
C PRO A 222 7.00 -20.20 13.80
N GLN A 223 7.83 -20.35 14.83
CA GLN A 223 7.38 -20.50 16.21
C GLN A 223 6.78 -19.17 16.68
N SER A 224 5.56 -19.27 17.19
CA SER A 224 4.77 -18.18 17.76
C SER A 224 5.40 -17.72 19.08
N ASN A 225 5.94 -16.50 19.12
CA ASN A 225 6.15 -15.77 20.38
C ASN A 225 5.26 -14.54 20.38
N GLY A 226 4.39 -14.48 21.40
CA GLY A 226 3.28 -13.55 21.53
C GLY A 226 3.68 -12.08 21.54
N ASN A 227 3.29 -11.36 20.49
CA ASN A 227 2.57 -10.10 20.60
C ASN A 227 1.83 -9.88 19.28
N THR A 228 0.50 -9.87 19.36
CA THR A 228 -0.39 -10.42 18.35
C THR A 228 -0.67 -9.45 17.19
N ALA A 229 0.23 -9.36 16.22
CA ALA A 229 -0.17 -9.04 14.85
C ALA A 229 -0.80 -10.31 14.25
N ARG A 230 -2.12 -10.42 14.35
CA ARG A 230 -2.88 -11.40 13.58
C ARG A 230 -2.72 -11.03 12.10
N HIS A 231 -1.73 -11.63 11.43
CA HIS A 231 -1.56 -11.57 9.98
C HIS A 231 -2.73 -12.28 9.31
N PHE A 232 -3.81 -11.55 9.06
CA PHE A 232 -4.99 -12.09 8.39
C PHE A 232 -5.36 -11.19 7.20
N TYR A 233 -5.48 -11.87 6.05
CA TYR A 233 -5.96 -11.42 4.74
C TYR A 233 -5.07 -10.45 3.92
N CYS A 234 -4.19 -11.04 3.11
CA CYS A 234 -3.70 -10.41 1.89
C CYS A 234 -4.83 -10.42 0.84
N VAL A 235 -5.77 -9.48 0.90
CA VAL A 235 -6.79 -9.34 -0.14
C VAL A 235 -6.15 -8.64 -1.34
N ILE A 236 -5.90 -9.39 -2.41
CA ILE A 236 -5.60 -8.82 -3.73
C ILE A 236 -6.93 -8.40 -4.35
N ILE A 237 -7.31 -7.12 -4.24
CA ILE A 237 -8.47 -6.61 -4.97
C ILE A 237 -8.07 -6.45 -6.44
N LEU A 238 -8.36 -7.46 -7.26
CA LEU A 238 -8.33 -7.31 -8.71
C LEU A 238 -9.64 -6.64 -9.12
N ASN A 239 -9.58 -5.33 -9.42
CA ASN A 239 -10.73 -4.59 -9.92
C ASN A 239 -11.19 -5.19 -11.26
N ARG A 240 -12.20 -6.06 -11.23
CA ARG A 240 -12.90 -6.51 -12.43
C ARG A 240 -13.89 -5.41 -12.82
N LYS A 241 -13.61 -4.72 -13.91
CA LYS A 241 -14.51 -3.74 -14.52
C LYS A 241 -15.83 -4.45 -14.84
N VAL A 242 -16.90 -4.14 -14.12
CA VAL A 242 -18.26 -4.57 -14.48
C VAL A 242 -18.67 -3.72 -15.68
N THR A 243 -18.48 -4.24 -16.89
CA THR A 243 -19.08 -3.66 -18.09
C THR A 243 -20.56 -4.01 -18.09
N GLY A 244 -21.39 -3.09 -17.59
CA GLY A 244 -22.84 -3.15 -17.79
C GLY A 244 -23.16 -2.85 -19.25
N VAL A 245 -23.60 -3.86 -19.98
CA VAL A 245 -24.35 -3.68 -21.24
C VAL A 245 -25.70 -4.34 -21.03
N SER A 246 -26.73 -3.51 -20.94
CA SER A 246 -28.13 -3.92 -21.10
C SER A 246 -28.56 -3.50 -22.51
N PRO A 247 -29.09 -4.41 -23.35
CA PRO A 247 -29.95 -4.02 -24.45
C PRO A 247 -31.41 -4.00 -23.97
N SER A 248 -32.08 -2.86 -24.17
CA SER A 248 -33.52 -2.71 -24.03
C SER A 248 -34.29 -3.59 -25.02
N PRO A 249 -35.48 -4.12 -24.67
CA PRO A 249 -36.35 -4.80 -25.62
C PRO A 249 -37.25 -3.79 -26.36
N MET A 250 -37.45 -4.01 -27.66
CA MET A 250 -38.69 -3.69 -28.37
C MET A 250 -39.44 -5.00 -28.60
#